data_AF-A0A952I0H7-F1
#
_entry.id   AF-A0A952I0H7-F1
#
_cell.length_a   1.000
_cell.length_b   1.000
_cell.length_c   1.000
_cell.angle_alpha   90.00
_cell.angle_beta   90.00
_cell.angle_gamma   90.00
#
_symmetry.space_group_name_H-M   'P 1'
#
loop_
_entity.id
_entity.type
_entity.pdbx_description
1 polymer ?
#
loop_
_entity_poly.entity_id
_entity_poly.type
_entity_poly.pdbx_seq_one_letter_code
_entity_poly.pdbx_strand_id
1 'polypeptide(L)'
;MKEAIKILTLCLMALSVKAQNETFNHDKYICPPCNQSCDDLEHDSPGVCSQCNMILIRKDLQKTIAFYLQNGVEVLDFAGPMEVFAYSGYKVFTVSANQQPIKSQGILTIVPDYSIDNAPKADILAFFGGNSSAASQNTDVIQWIKKQTDVQYHFSVCTGAFVLAEAGILDGLTATTFHSTLDDLTNKYPKIDVRKDVRFVDNGKVITTAGISAGIDGALHLVAKLQGLNVAKRTAYYMEYDNWQLGNGLVLAEDNPYQTSITPKELKEFEGTYEYKNDSRFDLVYNSKTGDLNVIIDKVIYPIYQENGDIFSDVSNEPVLFKRNKKGQITGYSLTNEGKIYSKLK
;
A
#
# COMPACT_ATOMS: atom_id res chain seq x y z
N MET A 1 67.28 12.37 -4.28
CA MET A 1 67.77 12.76 -2.94
C MET A 1 66.68 13.56 -2.28
N LYS A 2 66.11 13.00 -1.19
CA LYS A 2 65.49 13.64 0.00
C LYS A 2 64.40 14.70 -0.26
N GLU A 3 63.26 14.79 0.42
CA GLU A 3 62.53 14.17 1.55
C GLU A 3 61.19 14.95 1.53
N ALA A 4 60.00 14.34 1.45
CA ALA A 4 59.19 13.85 2.56
C ALA A 4 58.52 14.95 3.46
N ILE A 5 57.18 14.86 3.58
CA ILE A 5 56.40 14.89 4.85
C ILE A 5 55.77 16.23 5.36
N LYS A 6 54.41 16.25 5.31
CA LYS A 6 53.41 16.58 6.36
C LYS A 6 52.63 17.92 6.39
N ILE A 7 51.28 17.74 6.35
CA ILE A 7 50.22 18.26 7.24
C ILE A 7 49.45 19.54 6.83
N LEU A 8 48.24 19.29 6.30
CA LEU A 8 46.93 19.68 6.86
C LEU A 8 46.71 21.17 7.21
N THR A 9 45.90 21.90 6.44
CA THR A 9 44.73 22.62 6.99
C THR A 9 43.71 23.02 5.91
N LEU A 10 42.46 22.74 6.26
CA LEU A 10 41.15 23.07 5.72
C LEU A 10 40.89 24.55 5.36
N CYS A 11 39.75 24.75 4.67
CA CYS A 11 38.92 25.97 4.56
C CYS A 11 39.23 26.90 3.36
N LEU A 12 38.30 27.32 2.52
CA LEU A 12 36.83 27.43 2.60
C LEU A 12 36.28 27.45 1.15
N MET A 13 35.38 26.53 0.82
CA MET A 13 34.50 26.66 -0.35
C MET A 13 33.45 27.73 -0.02
N ALA A 14 33.49 28.85 -0.74
CA ALA A 14 32.35 29.74 -0.89
C ALA A 14 31.58 29.29 -2.14
N LEU A 15 30.63 28.37 -1.97
CA LEU A 15 29.57 28.15 -2.94
C LEU A 15 28.27 28.62 -2.31
N SER A 16 27.82 29.76 -2.80
CA SER A 16 26.49 30.33 -2.56
C SER A 16 25.42 29.31 -2.93
N VAL A 17 24.74 28.75 -1.92
CA VAL A 17 23.51 27.98 -2.10
C VAL A 17 22.42 28.98 -2.47
N LYS A 18 22.04 29.02 -3.75
CA LYS A 18 20.77 29.62 -4.18
C LYS A 18 19.65 28.73 -3.66
N ALA A 19 18.63 29.39 -3.11
CA ALA A 19 17.38 28.80 -2.66
C ALA A 19 16.78 27.82 -3.67
N GLN A 20 16.46 26.62 -3.21
CA GLN A 20 15.38 25.83 -3.77
C GLN A 20 14.16 26.12 -2.91
N ASN A 21 13.34 27.08 -3.35
CA ASN A 21 11.92 27.05 -3.04
C ASN A 21 11.38 25.82 -3.75
N GLU A 22 11.28 24.70 -3.06
CA GLU A 22 10.44 23.59 -3.50
C GLU A 22 9.00 24.13 -3.56
N THR A 23 8.50 24.27 -4.78
CA THR A 23 7.08 24.49 -5.04
C THR A 23 6.31 23.36 -4.39
N PHE A 24 5.60 23.66 -3.30
CA PHE A 24 4.65 22.73 -2.68
C PHE A 24 3.67 22.27 -3.74
N ASN A 25 3.64 20.96 -3.95
CA ASN A 25 2.80 20.29 -4.93
C ASN A 25 1.33 20.62 -4.64
N HIS A 26 0.56 21.01 -5.66
CA HIS A 26 -0.89 21.13 -5.56
C HIS A 26 -1.51 19.72 -5.56
N ASP A 27 -1.18 18.92 -4.56
CA ASP A 27 -1.73 17.57 -4.41
C ASP A 27 -3.25 17.69 -4.24
N LYS A 28 -3.98 17.07 -5.16
CA LYS A 28 -5.44 16.93 -5.07
C LYS A 28 -5.77 15.67 -4.29
N TYR A 29 -6.80 15.75 -3.47
CA TYR A 29 -7.31 14.61 -2.72
C TYR A 29 -8.77 14.35 -3.05
N ILE A 30 -9.21 13.10 -2.93
CA ILE A 30 -10.57 12.63 -3.19
C ILE A 30 -11.05 11.76 -2.04
N CYS A 31 -12.36 11.59 -1.93
CA CYS A 31 -12.92 10.59 -1.02
C CYS A 31 -12.71 9.17 -1.57
N PRO A 32 -12.40 8.16 -0.72
CA PRO A 32 -12.68 6.78 -1.09
C PRO A 32 -14.18 6.63 -1.37
N PRO A 33 -14.60 5.64 -2.19
CA PRO A 33 -16.00 5.38 -2.46
C PRO A 33 -16.79 5.21 -1.16
N CYS A 34 -17.65 6.17 -0.84
CA CYS A 34 -18.51 6.13 0.33
C CYS A 34 -20.00 6.20 -0.03
N ASN A 35 -20.30 6.26 -1.34
CA ASN A 35 -21.66 6.31 -1.90
C ASN A 35 -22.45 7.52 -1.39
N GLN A 36 -21.76 8.65 -1.21
CA GLN A 36 -22.34 9.95 -0.87
C GLN A 36 -21.97 10.99 -1.93
N SER A 37 -22.54 12.19 -1.82
CA SER A 37 -22.25 13.30 -2.72
C SER A 37 -20.79 13.75 -2.75
N CYS A 38 -19.97 13.30 -1.79
CA CYS A 38 -18.54 13.63 -1.74
C CYS A 38 -17.64 12.74 -2.61
N ASP A 39 -18.16 11.66 -3.21
CA ASP A 39 -17.34 10.78 -4.06
C ASP A 39 -16.77 11.52 -5.30
N ASP A 40 -17.44 12.58 -5.74
CA ASP A 40 -17.02 13.42 -6.88
C ASP A 40 -16.28 14.70 -6.47
N LEU A 41 -16.02 14.90 -5.17
CA LEU A 41 -15.38 16.12 -4.66
C LEU A 41 -13.85 16.00 -4.63
N GLU A 42 -13.20 17.09 -5.04
CA GLU A 42 -11.77 17.28 -4.85
C GLU A 42 -11.49 18.19 -3.66
N HIS A 43 -10.39 17.88 -2.98
CA HIS A 43 -9.89 18.61 -1.83
C HIS A 43 -8.45 19.06 -2.10
N ASP A 44 -8.09 20.24 -1.59
CA ASP A 44 -6.76 20.83 -1.76
C ASP A 44 -5.78 20.46 -0.63
N SER A 45 -6.19 19.61 0.30
CA SER A 45 -5.41 19.26 1.49
C SER A 45 -5.75 17.85 1.97
N PRO A 46 -4.80 17.16 2.63
CA PRO A 46 -5.07 15.90 3.30
C PRO A 46 -6.00 16.11 4.51
N GLY A 47 -6.44 15.02 5.12
CA GLY A 47 -7.31 15.03 6.29
C GLY A 47 -8.52 14.11 6.09
N VAL A 48 -9.64 14.48 6.72
CA VAL A 48 -10.89 13.73 6.62
C VAL A 48 -11.95 14.51 5.85
N CYS A 49 -12.77 13.80 5.08
CA CYS A 49 -13.91 14.38 4.40
C CYS A 49 -14.94 14.87 5.42
N SER A 50 -15.35 16.13 5.31
CA SER A 50 -16.37 16.72 6.20
C SER A 50 -17.77 16.09 6.08
N GLN A 51 -18.06 15.37 5.00
CA GLN A 51 -19.38 14.74 4.77
C GLN A 51 -19.43 13.29 5.28
N CYS A 52 -18.46 12.46 4.88
CA CYS A 52 -18.45 11.04 5.20
C CYS A 52 -17.45 10.64 6.30
N ASN A 53 -16.62 11.58 6.78
CA ASN A 53 -15.56 11.35 7.77
C ASN A 53 -14.51 10.30 7.36
N MET A 54 -14.44 9.99 6.06
CA MET A 54 -13.41 9.13 5.48
C MET A 54 -12.09 9.89 5.35
N ILE A 55 -10.97 9.19 5.52
CA ILE A 55 -9.64 9.75 5.24
C ILE A 55 -9.52 10.02 3.73
N LEU A 56 -9.08 11.23 3.38
CA LEU A 56 -8.91 11.66 2.00
C LEU A 56 -7.67 11.04 1.36
N ILE A 57 -7.76 10.72 0.07
CA ILE A 57 -6.72 9.98 -0.66
C ILE A 57 -6.16 10.82 -1.79
N ARG A 58 -4.84 10.75 -1.99
CA ARG A 58 -4.15 11.45 -3.08
C ARG A 58 -4.65 11.00 -4.45
N LYS A 59 -5.11 11.95 -5.25
CA LYS A 59 -5.68 11.73 -6.58
C LYS A 59 -4.62 11.33 -7.61
N ASP A 60 -3.41 11.87 -7.53
CA ASP A 60 -2.32 11.60 -8.48
C ASP A 60 -1.77 10.16 -8.39
N LEU A 61 -2.03 9.49 -7.26
CA LEU A 61 -1.66 8.10 -7.03
C LEU A 61 -2.79 7.11 -7.40
N GLN A 62 -3.92 7.60 -7.91
CA GLN A 62 -5.06 6.75 -8.27
C GLN A 62 -4.72 5.87 -9.47
N LYS A 63 -4.58 4.58 -9.21
CA LYS A 63 -4.48 3.52 -10.23
C LYS A 63 -5.82 2.82 -10.42
N THR A 64 -6.00 2.22 -11.58
CA THR A 64 -7.19 1.42 -11.92
C THR A 64 -6.90 -0.06 -11.78
N ILE A 65 -7.84 -0.81 -11.19
CA ILE A 65 -7.72 -2.26 -11.02
C ILE A 65 -9.00 -2.97 -11.43
N ALA A 66 -8.87 -3.90 -12.38
CA ALA A 66 -9.96 -4.74 -12.84
C ALA A 66 -9.97 -6.05 -12.03
N PHE A 67 -11.05 -6.26 -11.28
CA PHE A 67 -11.29 -7.48 -10.53
C PHE A 67 -12.06 -8.46 -11.43
N TYR A 68 -11.39 -9.46 -11.99
CA TYR A 68 -12.07 -10.48 -12.78
C TYR A 68 -12.74 -11.50 -11.85
N LEU A 69 -14.07 -11.62 -11.94
CA LEU A 69 -14.89 -12.49 -11.13
C LEU A 69 -15.56 -13.56 -12.02
N GLN A 70 -15.54 -14.80 -11.55
CA GLN A 70 -16.19 -15.96 -12.19
C GLN A 70 -17.30 -16.56 -11.32
N ASN A 71 -18.18 -17.34 -11.94
CA ASN A 71 -19.14 -18.14 -11.21
C ASN A 71 -18.42 -19.14 -10.29
N GLY A 72 -18.76 -19.12 -9.00
CA GLY A 72 -18.10 -19.87 -7.94
C GLY A 72 -16.87 -19.18 -7.35
N VAL A 73 -16.66 -17.88 -7.59
CA VAL A 73 -15.58 -17.12 -6.94
C VAL A 73 -15.71 -17.17 -5.40
N GLU A 74 -14.57 -17.29 -4.71
CA GLU A 74 -14.51 -17.21 -3.25
C GLU A 74 -14.72 -15.76 -2.79
N VAL A 75 -15.61 -15.55 -1.82
CA VAL A 75 -16.06 -14.18 -1.47
C VAL A 75 -14.91 -13.36 -0.90
N LEU A 76 -14.21 -13.92 0.09
CA LEU A 76 -13.16 -13.20 0.79
C LEU A 76 -11.88 -13.05 -0.05
N ASP A 77 -11.67 -13.91 -1.06
CA ASP A 77 -10.54 -13.79 -1.98
C ASP A 77 -10.57 -12.45 -2.72
N PHE A 78 -11.75 -11.96 -3.11
CA PHE A 78 -11.87 -10.65 -3.78
C PHE A 78 -12.28 -9.53 -2.83
N ALA A 79 -13.17 -9.77 -1.87
CA ALA A 79 -13.68 -8.72 -0.99
C ALA A 79 -12.59 -8.13 -0.09
N GLY A 80 -11.70 -8.97 0.46
CA GLY A 80 -10.60 -8.51 1.30
C GLY A 80 -9.64 -7.56 0.55
N PRO A 81 -9.04 -7.98 -0.57
CA PRO A 81 -8.24 -7.10 -1.41
C PRO A 81 -9.00 -5.88 -1.93
N MET A 82 -10.28 -6.02 -2.28
CA MET A 82 -11.11 -4.93 -2.79
C MET A 82 -11.19 -3.77 -1.79
N GLU A 83 -11.42 -4.06 -0.51
CA GLU A 83 -11.41 -3.06 0.57
C GLU A 83 -10.03 -2.38 0.69
N VAL A 84 -8.94 -3.15 0.65
CA VAL A 84 -7.57 -2.60 0.69
C VAL A 84 -7.32 -1.63 -0.45
N PHE A 85 -7.63 -2.02 -1.68
CA PHE A 85 -7.40 -1.17 -2.86
C PHE A 85 -8.34 0.04 -2.88
N ALA A 86 -9.61 -0.11 -2.50
CA ALA A 86 -10.55 1.01 -2.42
C ALA A 86 -10.13 2.06 -1.39
N TYR A 87 -9.77 1.65 -0.16
CA TYR A 87 -9.33 2.60 0.89
C TYR A 87 -7.95 3.18 0.67
N SER A 88 -7.13 2.58 -0.20
CA SER A 88 -5.86 3.17 -0.68
C SER A 88 -6.02 4.01 -1.96
N GLY A 89 -7.25 4.19 -2.44
CA GLY A 89 -7.61 5.15 -3.50
C GLY A 89 -7.54 4.61 -4.92
N TYR A 90 -7.42 3.30 -5.08
CA TYR A 90 -7.52 2.69 -6.40
C TYR A 90 -8.97 2.77 -6.89
N LYS A 91 -9.12 3.03 -8.18
CA LYS A 91 -10.40 2.87 -8.87
C LYS A 91 -10.61 1.40 -9.18
N VAL A 92 -11.36 0.73 -8.32
CA VAL A 92 -11.72 -0.68 -8.47
C VAL A 92 -12.98 -0.82 -9.34
N PHE A 93 -12.98 -1.76 -10.28
CA PHE A 93 -14.18 -2.18 -10.99
C PHE A 93 -14.16 -3.68 -11.25
N THR A 94 -15.34 -4.29 -11.36
CA THR A 94 -15.50 -5.73 -11.54
C THR A 94 -15.75 -6.09 -13.00
N VAL A 95 -15.11 -7.17 -13.45
CA VAL A 95 -15.22 -7.71 -14.81
C VAL A 95 -15.62 -9.17 -14.72
N SER A 96 -16.43 -9.65 -15.66
CA SER A 96 -16.75 -11.06 -15.80
C SER A 96 -16.78 -11.45 -17.28
N ALA A 97 -16.98 -12.74 -17.58
CA ALA A 97 -17.09 -13.17 -18.97
C ALA A 97 -18.20 -12.45 -19.76
N ASN A 98 -19.36 -12.18 -19.15
CA ASN A 98 -20.55 -11.74 -19.88
C ASN A 98 -21.51 -10.82 -19.09
N GLN A 99 -21.06 -10.28 -17.95
CA GLN A 99 -21.83 -9.39 -17.07
C GLN A 99 -23.10 -10.03 -16.48
N GLN A 100 -23.29 -11.34 -16.61
CA GLN A 100 -24.41 -12.02 -15.96
C GLN A 100 -24.17 -12.12 -14.45
N PRO A 101 -25.24 -12.16 -13.63
CA PRO A 101 -25.12 -12.37 -12.20
C PRO A 101 -24.29 -13.61 -11.88
N ILE A 102 -23.26 -13.42 -11.07
CA ILE A 102 -22.34 -14.45 -10.59
C ILE A 102 -22.86 -14.96 -9.26
N LYS A 103 -23.11 -16.27 -9.17
CA LYS A 103 -23.21 -16.88 -7.85
C LYS A 103 -21.79 -17.14 -7.37
N SER A 104 -21.44 -16.68 -6.16
CA SER A 104 -20.18 -17.08 -5.51
C SER A 104 -20.24 -18.58 -5.18
N GLN A 105 -19.52 -19.07 -4.18
CA GLN A 105 -19.64 -20.46 -3.71
C GLN A 105 -20.98 -20.77 -3.00
N GLY A 106 -22.12 -20.45 -3.62
CA GLY A 106 -23.45 -20.65 -3.06
C GLY A 106 -23.91 -19.56 -2.08
N ILE A 107 -23.03 -18.64 -1.69
CA ILE A 107 -23.29 -17.69 -0.60
C ILE A 107 -24.10 -16.48 -1.08
N LEU A 108 -23.55 -15.70 -2.01
CA LEU A 108 -24.14 -14.43 -2.46
C LEU A 108 -24.11 -14.30 -3.99
N THR A 109 -24.93 -13.39 -4.50
CA THR A 109 -24.98 -13.05 -5.93
C THR A 109 -24.28 -11.72 -6.15
N ILE A 110 -23.35 -11.67 -7.10
CA ILE A 110 -22.60 -10.48 -7.50
C ILE A 110 -23.07 -10.08 -8.90
N VAL A 111 -23.32 -8.79 -9.13
CA VAL A 111 -23.59 -8.25 -10.46
C VAL A 111 -22.33 -7.51 -10.91
N PRO A 112 -21.58 -8.01 -11.91
CA PRO A 112 -20.35 -7.37 -12.36
C PRO A 112 -20.61 -6.04 -13.09
N ASP A 113 -19.68 -5.09 -12.96
CA ASP A 113 -19.77 -3.77 -13.61
C ASP A 113 -19.60 -3.86 -15.13
N TYR A 114 -18.80 -4.83 -15.60
CA TYR A 114 -18.45 -5.00 -17.01
C TYR A 114 -18.35 -6.48 -17.43
N SER A 115 -18.44 -6.73 -18.73
CA SER A 115 -17.97 -7.96 -19.37
C SER A 115 -16.56 -7.77 -19.95
N ILE A 116 -15.92 -8.85 -20.38
CA ILE A 116 -14.64 -8.77 -21.12
C ILE A 116 -14.74 -7.98 -22.43
N ASP A 117 -15.93 -7.80 -22.99
CA ASP A 117 -16.16 -7.07 -24.24
C ASP A 117 -16.18 -5.55 -24.05
N ASN A 118 -16.56 -5.06 -22.87
CA ASN A 118 -16.74 -3.64 -22.60
C ASN A 118 -15.95 -3.11 -21.38
N ALA A 119 -15.12 -3.96 -20.77
CA ALA A 119 -14.27 -3.55 -19.66
C ALA A 119 -13.32 -2.41 -20.08
N PRO A 120 -13.23 -1.32 -19.29
CA PRO A 120 -12.24 -0.28 -19.53
C PRO A 120 -10.81 -0.81 -19.31
N LYS A 121 -9.82 -0.09 -19.83
CA LYS A 121 -8.41 -0.39 -19.53
C LYS A 121 -8.14 -0.28 -18.03
N ALA A 122 -7.24 -1.12 -17.53
CA ALA A 122 -6.78 -1.08 -16.15
C ALA A 122 -5.25 -1.10 -16.07
N ASP A 123 -4.70 -0.45 -15.04
CA ASP A 123 -3.28 -0.57 -14.69
C ASP A 123 -2.95 -1.94 -14.11
N ILE A 124 -3.94 -2.58 -13.46
CA ILE A 124 -3.79 -3.86 -12.74
C ILE A 124 -4.94 -4.81 -13.08
N LEU A 125 -4.62 -6.08 -13.32
CA LEU A 125 -5.62 -7.15 -13.40
C LEU A 125 -5.52 -8.07 -12.18
N ALA A 126 -6.66 -8.34 -11.54
CA ALA A 126 -6.76 -9.20 -10.36
C ALA A 126 -7.65 -10.43 -10.60
N PHE A 127 -7.15 -11.61 -10.20
CA PHE A 127 -7.83 -12.90 -10.39
C PHE A 127 -7.96 -13.66 -9.08
N PHE A 128 -9.11 -14.28 -8.84
CA PHE A 128 -9.45 -14.83 -7.54
C PHE A 128 -9.77 -16.32 -7.60
N GLY A 129 -9.69 -16.99 -6.45
CA GLY A 129 -9.91 -18.41 -6.34
C GLY A 129 -11.37 -18.80 -6.24
N GLY A 130 -11.62 -19.92 -5.57
CA GLY A 130 -12.85 -20.69 -5.71
C GLY A 130 -12.82 -21.48 -7.02
N ASN A 131 -13.86 -21.34 -7.84
CA ASN A 131 -13.98 -22.05 -9.12
C ASN A 131 -13.18 -21.39 -10.25
N SER A 132 -11.87 -21.16 -10.05
CA SER A 132 -11.01 -20.47 -11.03
C SER A 132 -10.87 -21.21 -12.37
N SER A 133 -11.22 -22.50 -12.43
CA SER A 133 -11.31 -23.27 -13.69
C SER A 133 -12.34 -22.69 -14.66
N ALA A 134 -13.43 -22.07 -14.18
CA ALA A 134 -14.40 -21.39 -15.03
C ALA A 134 -13.79 -20.19 -15.79
N ALA A 135 -12.73 -19.59 -15.23
CA ALA A 135 -11.97 -18.54 -15.88
C ALA A 135 -10.82 -19.11 -16.72
N SER A 136 -10.01 -20.02 -16.15
CA SER A 136 -8.82 -20.54 -16.84
C SER A 136 -9.16 -21.43 -18.03
N GLN A 137 -10.27 -22.16 -18.01
CA GLN A 137 -10.68 -22.99 -19.16
C GLN A 137 -11.51 -22.23 -20.20
N ASN A 138 -11.85 -20.97 -19.94
CA ASN A 138 -12.59 -20.14 -20.88
C ASN A 138 -11.62 -19.45 -21.85
N THR A 139 -11.63 -19.90 -23.11
CA THR A 139 -10.73 -19.38 -24.14
C THR A 139 -10.90 -17.88 -24.38
N ASP A 140 -12.13 -17.36 -24.37
CA ASP A 140 -12.38 -15.93 -24.60
C ASP A 140 -11.79 -15.06 -23.49
N VAL A 141 -11.89 -15.54 -22.24
CA VAL A 141 -11.28 -14.88 -21.07
C VAL A 141 -9.77 -14.89 -21.19
N ILE A 142 -9.14 -16.03 -21.50
CA ILE A 142 -7.68 -16.09 -21.67
C ILE A 142 -7.19 -15.21 -22.82
N GLN A 143 -7.94 -15.15 -23.93
CA GLN A 143 -7.62 -14.25 -25.04
C GLN A 143 -7.80 -12.78 -24.66
N TRP A 144 -8.82 -12.44 -23.88
CA TRP A 144 -9.00 -11.10 -23.33
C TRP A 144 -7.81 -10.69 -22.46
N ILE A 145 -7.35 -11.56 -21.55
CA ILE A 145 -6.17 -11.30 -20.69
C ILE A 145 -4.93 -11.03 -21.56
N LYS A 146 -4.66 -11.88 -22.55
CA LYS A 146 -3.50 -11.74 -23.43
C LYS A 146 -3.50 -10.46 -24.28
N LYS A 147 -4.68 -9.87 -24.52
CA LYS A 147 -4.82 -8.60 -25.25
C LYS A 147 -4.52 -7.36 -24.41
N GLN A 148 -4.44 -7.49 -23.07
CA GLN A 148 -4.20 -6.35 -22.18
C GLN A 148 -2.71 -6.01 -22.08
N THR A 149 -2.17 -5.32 -23.10
CA THR A 149 -0.72 -5.02 -23.19
C THR A 149 -0.25 -3.88 -22.28
N ASP A 150 -1.16 -3.02 -21.83
CA ASP A 150 -0.84 -1.82 -21.05
C ASP A 150 -0.88 -2.06 -19.53
N VAL A 151 -1.17 -3.30 -19.10
CA VAL A 151 -1.25 -3.70 -17.69
C VAL A 151 0.14 -3.70 -17.07
N GLN A 152 0.30 -2.94 -15.98
CA GLN A 152 1.56 -2.77 -15.27
C GLN A 152 1.80 -3.92 -14.28
N TYR A 153 0.75 -4.39 -13.60
CA TYR A 153 0.84 -5.45 -12.59
C TYR A 153 -0.29 -6.46 -12.70
N HIS A 154 0.00 -7.69 -12.28
CA HIS A 154 -1.03 -8.71 -12.07
C HIS A 154 -1.10 -9.09 -10.60
N PHE A 155 -2.30 -9.35 -10.12
CA PHE A 155 -2.56 -9.77 -8.76
C PHE A 155 -3.38 -11.06 -8.79
N SER A 156 -3.10 -12.02 -7.92
CA SER A 156 -3.99 -13.17 -7.76
C SER A 156 -4.07 -13.66 -6.33
N VAL A 157 -5.25 -14.14 -5.95
CA VAL A 157 -5.49 -14.82 -4.67
C VAL A 157 -5.86 -16.27 -4.90
N CYS A 158 -5.37 -17.16 -4.04
CA CYS A 158 -5.78 -18.56 -4.00
C CYS A 158 -5.58 -19.22 -5.38
N THR A 159 -6.57 -19.96 -5.87
CA THR A 159 -6.53 -20.62 -7.18
C THR A 159 -6.64 -19.65 -8.38
N GLY A 160 -6.73 -18.34 -8.15
CA GLY A 160 -6.63 -17.32 -9.21
C GLY A 160 -5.30 -17.37 -9.96
N ALA A 161 -4.22 -17.86 -9.32
CA ALA A 161 -2.92 -18.08 -9.95
C ALA A 161 -3.00 -19.01 -11.18
N PHE A 162 -3.95 -19.95 -11.23
CA PHE A 162 -4.15 -20.83 -12.40
C PHE A 162 -4.61 -20.07 -13.64
N VAL A 163 -5.32 -18.94 -13.47
CA VAL A 163 -5.75 -18.10 -14.60
C VAL A 163 -4.53 -17.40 -15.22
N LEU A 164 -3.65 -16.86 -14.38
CA LEU A 164 -2.39 -16.25 -14.81
C LEU A 164 -1.43 -17.27 -15.42
N ALA A 165 -1.38 -18.48 -14.86
CA ALA A 165 -0.60 -19.59 -15.40
C ALA A 165 -1.08 -20.00 -16.81
N GLU A 166 -2.39 -20.16 -17.01
CA GLU A 166 -2.96 -20.48 -18.32
C GLU A 166 -2.78 -19.37 -19.36
N ALA A 167 -2.80 -18.11 -18.92
CA ALA A 167 -2.47 -16.97 -19.77
C ALA A 167 -0.98 -16.92 -20.17
N GLY A 168 -0.12 -17.76 -19.56
CA GLY A 168 1.33 -17.77 -19.78
C GLY A 168 2.06 -16.62 -19.07
N ILE A 169 1.37 -15.88 -18.18
CA ILE A 169 1.92 -14.72 -17.47
C ILE A 169 2.93 -15.16 -16.40
N LEU A 170 2.75 -16.35 -15.84
CA LEU A 170 3.63 -16.91 -14.81
C LEU A 170 4.80 -17.75 -15.35
N ASP A 171 4.90 -17.94 -16.68
CA ASP A 171 5.95 -18.77 -17.29
C ASP A 171 7.36 -18.26 -16.91
N GLY A 172 8.15 -19.10 -16.23
CA GLY A 172 9.51 -18.77 -15.81
C GLY A 172 9.59 -17.86 -14.58
N LEU A 173 8.46 -17.59 -13.91
CA LEU A 173 8.39 -16.77 -12.71
C LEU A 173 8.18 -17.61 -11.46
N THR A 174 8.54 -17.04 -10.30
CA THR A 174 8.20 -17.60 -9.00
C THR A 174 6.79 -17.17 -8.60
N ALA A 175 6.00 -18.10 -8.06
CA ALA A 175 4.62 -17.85 -7.65
C ALA A 175 4.20 -18.75 -6.47
N THR A 176 3.04 -18.45 -5.87
CA THR A 176 2.36 -19.33 -4.91
C THR A 176 0.86 -19.41 -5.24
N THR A 177 0.14 -20.28 -4.54
CA THR A 177 -1.32 -20.48 -4.69
C THR A 177 -1.88 -21.03 -3.37
N PHE A 178 -3.17 -21.37 -3.35
CA PHE A 178 -3.79 -22.05 -2.22
C PHE A 178 -3.08 -23.35 -1.88
N HIS A 179 -2.86 -23.59 -0.58
CA HIS A 179 -2.02 -24.67 -0.07
C HIS A 179 -2.38 -26.05 -0.64
N SER A 180 -3.66 -26.35 -0.82
CA SER A 180 -4.14 -27.63 -1.34
C SER A 180 -3.88 -27.84 -2.83
N THR A 181 -3.46 -26.81 -3.56
CA THR A 181 -3.31 -26.80 -5.02
C THR A 181 -1.90 -26.46 -5.49
N LEU A 182 -0.94 -26.37 -4.56
CA LEU A 182 0.47 -26.08 -4.88
C LEU A 182 1.07 -27.16 -5.81
N ASP A 183 0.81 -28.43 -5.51
CA ASP A 183 1.32 -29.55 -6.32
C ASP A 183 0.63 -29.58 -7.69
N ASP A 184 -0.66 -29.28 -7.77
CA ASP A 184 -1.38 -29.20 -9.05
C ASP A 184 -0.84 -28.09 -9.96
N LEU A 185 -0.55 -26.90 -9.39
CA LEU A 185 0.05 -25.80 -10.14
C LEU A 185 1.44 -26.18 -10.65
N THR A 186 2.25 -26.82 -9.80
CA THR A 186 3.60 -27.30 -10.15
C THR A 186 3.55 -28.33 -11.28
N ASN A 187 2.64 -29.31 -11.20
CA ASN A 187 2.54 -30.38 -12.17
C ASN A 187 1.99 -29.91 -13.52
N LYS A 188 0.98 -29.02 -13.50
CA LYS A 188 0.33 -28.54 -14.73
C LYS A 188 1.16 -27.48 -15.45
N TYR A 189 1.93 -26.66 -14.72
CA TYR A 189 2.72 -25.56 -15.26
C TYR A 189 4.19 -25.65 -14.78
N PRO A 190 4.98 -26.60 -15.31
CA PRO A 190 6.31 -26.92 -14.78
C PRO A 190 7.38 -25.82 -14.99
N LYS A 191 7.05 -24.75 -15.72
CA LYS A 191 7.93 -23.57 -15.86
C LYS A 191 7.80 -22.59 -14.68
N ILE A 192 6.80 -22.75 -13.82
CA ILE A 192 6.57 -21.89 -12.66
C ILE A 192 7.40 -22.45 -11.50
N ASP A 193 8.18 -21.59 -10.84
CA ASP A 193 8.83 -21.91 -9.59
C ASP A 193 7.83 -21.71 -8.43
N VAL A 194 7.10 -22.78 -8.09
CA VAL A 194 6.03 -22.72 -7.09
C VAL A 194 6.60 -22.77 -5.67
N ARG A 195 6.28 -21.77 -4.87
CA ARG A 195 6.72 -21.64 -3.47
C ARG A 195 5.63 -22.05 -2.50
N LYS A 196 6.01 -22.94 -1.58
CA LYS A 196 5.20 -23.39 -0.43
C LYS A 196 5.50 -22.53 0.79
N ASP A 197 4.62 -22.59 1.79
CA ASP A 197 4.80 -21.95 3.10
C ASP A 197 5.07 -20.44 3.09
N VAL A 198 4.52 -19.74 2.08
CA VAL A 198 4.57 -18.28 1.95
C VAL A 198 3.15 -17.72 1.83
N ARG A 199 2.90 -16.54 2.41
CA ARG A 199 1.57 -15.89 2.28
C ARG A 199 1.39 -15.26 0.90
N PHE A 200 2.44 -14.67 0.36
CA PHE A 200 2.45 -14.16 -1.01
C PHE A 200 3.86 -14.24 -1.59
N VAL A 201 3.94 -14.11 -2.90
CA VAL A 201 5.16 -13.94 -3.68
C VAL A 201 5.00 -12.67 -4.50
N ASP A 202 5.97 -11.77 -4.42
CA ASP A 202 6.16 -10.67 -5.38
C ASP A 202 7.38 -10.98 -6.25
N ASN A 203 7.15 -11.25 -7.53
CA ASN A 203 8.21 -11.51 -8.52
C ASN A 203 8.57 -10.27 -9.37
N GLY A 204 8.14 -9.08 -8.95
CA GLY A 204 8.41 -7.80 -9.60
C GLY A 204 7.33 -7.36 -10.58
N LYS A 205 6.56 -8.29 -11.16
CA LYS A 205 5.46 -8.00 -12.10
C LYS A 205 4.13 -8.59 -11.68
N VAL A 206 4.16 -9.69 -10.94
CA VAL A 206 2.99 -10.42 -10.48
C VAL A 206 3.09 -10.65 -8.98
N ILE A 207 2.00 -10.35 -8.29
CA ILE A 207 1.82 -10.72 -6.90
C ILE A 207 0.81 -11.84 -6.83
N THR A 208 1.29 -13.03 -6.50
CA THR A 208 0.44 -14.19 -6.23
C THR A 208 0.36 -14.40 -4.74
N THR A 209 -0.84 -14.58 -4.19
CA THR A 209 -1.05 -14.89 -2.77
C THR A 209 -1.56 -16.30 -2.57
N ALA A 210 -1.35 -16.85 -1.38
CA ALA A 210 -2.00 -18.06 -0.92
C ALA A 210 -3.52 -17.83 -0.75
N GLY A 211 -4.18 -18.67 0.07
CA GLY A 211 -5.64 -18.61 0.23
C GLY A 211 -6.16 -17.40 1.01
N ILE A 212 -7.33 -16.92 0.60
CA ILE A 212 -8.29 -16.19 1.43
C ILE A 212 -7.69 -14.98 2.14
N SER A 213 -7.28 -15.11 3.40
CA SER A 213 -6.75 -13.98 4.17
C SER A 213 -5.40 -13.48 3.67
N ALA A 214 -4.62 -14.35 3.00
CA ALA A 214 -3.35 -13.96 2.41
C ALA A 214 -3.51 -12.92 1.29
N GLY A 215 -4.70 -12.86 0.67
CA GLY A 215 -5.05 -11.83 -0.30
C GLY A 215 -4.98 -10.42 0.29
N ILE A 216 -5.41 -10.23 1.54
CA ILE A 216 -5.38 -8.92 2.21
C ILE A 216 -3.92 -8.45 2.39
N ASP A 217 -3.04 -9.34 2.84
CA ASP A 217 -1.63 -9.00 3.04
C ASP A 217 -0.90 -8.73 1.72
N GLY A 218 -1.20 -9.51 0.67
CA GLY A 218 -0.66 -9.26 -0.65
C GLY A 218 -1.14 -7.94 -1.26
N ALA A 219 -2.41 -7.57 -1.01
CA ALA A 219 -2.95 -6.28 -1.43
C ALA A 219 -2.27 -5.12 -0.70
N LEU A 220 -2.11 -5.22 0.63
CA LEU A 220 -1.39 -4.21 1.43
C LEU A 220 0.08 -4.09 0.99
N HIS A 221 0.71 -5.21 0.62
CA HIS A 221 2.04 -5.20 0.03
C HIS A 221 2.08 -4.46 -1.32
N LEU A 222 1.11 -4.71 -2.22
CA LEU A 222 1.05 -4.01 -3.51
C LEU A 222 0.81 -2.50 -3.32
N VAL A 223 -0.04 -2.11 -2.36
CA VAL A 223 -0.21 -0.71 -1.97
C VAL A 223 1.11 -0.12 -1.47
N ALA A 224 1.81 -0.82 -0.57
CA ALA A 224 3.10 -0.36 -0.05
C ALA A 224 4.14 -0.19 -1.16
N LYS A 225 4.16 -1.10 -2.13
CA LYS A 225 5.04 -1.09 -3.30
C LYS A 225 4.78 0.11 -4.21
N LEU A 226 3.52 0.41 -4.50
CA LEU A 226 3.16 1.41 -5.52
C LEU A 226 2.89 2.82 -4.99
N GLN A 227 2.46 2.94 -3.74
CA GLN A 227 2.07 4.22 -3.12
C GLN A 227 2.87 4.53 -1.85
N GLY A 228 3.74 3.62 -1.41
CA GLY A 228 4.58 3.78 -0.23
C GLY A 228 4.02 3.11 1.02
N LEU A 229 4.93 2.70 1.92
CA LEU A 229 4.61 1.92 3.11
C LEU A 229 3.63 2.64 4.05
N ASN A 230 3.74 3.96 4.21
CA ASN A 230 2.86 4.72 5.09
C ASN A 230 1.41 4.72 4.59
N VAL A 231 1.17 4.75 3.27
CA VAL A 231 -0.18 4.62 2.70
C VAL A 231 -0.78 3.25 3.03
N ALA A 232 0.00 2.17 2.90
CA ALA A 232 -0.45 0.83 3.28
C ALA A 232 -0.73 0.71 4.79
N LYS A 233 0.13 1.30 5.65
CA LYS A 233 -0.09 1.30 7.11
C LYS A 233 -1.34 2.07 7.52
N ARG A 234 -1.62 3.21 6.87
CA ARG A 234 -2.88 3.96 7.06
C ARG A 234 -4.09 3.14 6.65
N THR A 235 -3.99 2.48 5.49
CA THR A 235 -5.06 1.61 4.99
C THR A 235 -5.34 0.49 5.98
N ALA A 236 -4.30 -0.19 6.48
CA ALA A 236 -4.44 -1.24 7.49
C ALA A 236 -5.04 -0.70 8.81
N TYR A 237 -4.60 0.47 9.27
CA TYR A 237 -5.16 1.12 10.47
C TYR A 237 -6.65 1.45 10.28
N TYR A 238 -7.01 2.03 9.15
CA TYR A 238 -8.38 2.40 8.82
C TYR A 238 -9.31 1.18 8.77
N MET A 239 -8.81 0.05 8.25
CA MET A 239 -9.53 -1.21 8.20
C MET A 239 -9.52 -1.99 9.53
N GLU A 240 -8.89 -1.47 10.58
CA GLU A 240 -8.64 -2.18 11.85
C GLU A 240 -7.92 -3.52 11.65
N TYR A 241 -7.05 -3.61 10.65
CA TYR A 241 -6.29 -4.81 10.31
C TYR A 241 -4.97 -4.86 11.10
N ASP A 242 -5.09 -4.96 12.42
CA ASP A 242 -4.01 -4.72 13.41
C ASP A 242 -2.89 -5.78 13.47
N ASN A 243 -3.10 -6.93 12.83
CA ASN A 243 -2.16 -8.06 12.86
C ASN A 243 -1.37 -8.23 11.56
N TRP A 244 -1.35 -7.20 10.71
CA TRP A 244 -0.50 -7.21 9.53
C TRP A 244 0.97 -7.34 9.92
N GLN A 245 1.63 -8.38 9.40
CA GLN A 245 3.06 -8.60 9.57
C GLN A 245 3.78 -8.08 8.33
N LEU A 246 4.48 -6.95 8.48
CA LEU A 246 5.21 -6.31 7.39
C LEU A 246 6.21 -7.27 6.74
N GLY A 247 6.16 -7.38 5.42
CA GLY A 247 7.07 -8.23 4.66
C GLY A 247 6.91 -9.72 4.90
N ASN A 248 5.79 -10.19 5.49
CA ASN A 248 5.52 -11.62 5.71
C ASN A 248 5.08 -12.35 4.42
N GLY A 249 5.93 -12.27 3.39
CA GLY A 249 5.84 -12.94 2.11
C GLY A 249 7.22 -13.03 1.46
N LEU A 250 7.31 -13.65 0.30
CA LEU A 250 8.55 -13.72 -0.46
C LEU A 250 8.59 -12.57 -1.48
N VAL A 251 9.34 -11.52 -1.15
CA VAL A 251 9.56 -10.38 -2.04
C VAL A 251 10.88 -10.56 -2.79
N LEU A 252 10.79 -10.89 -4.08
CA LEU A 252 11.93 -11.05 -4.97
C LEU A 252 12.23 -9.78 -5.77
N ALA A 253 11.30 -8.84 -5.80
CA ALA A 253 11.44 -7.59 -6.51
C ALA A 253 12.48 -6.67 -5.84
N GLU A 254 13.22 -5.92 -6.65
CA GLU A 254 14.26 -4.99 -6.18
C GLU A 254 13.68 -3.78 -5.43
N ASP A 255 12.48 -3.34 -5.84
CA ASP A 255 11.70 -2.27 -5.23
C ASP A 255 10.91 -2.75 -4.00
N ASN A 256 11.58 -3.48 -3.11
CA ASN A 256 10.99 -3.98 -1.87
C ASN A 256 10.66 -2.80 -0.91
N PRO A 257 9.38 -2.55 -0.60
CA PRO A 257 8.96 -1.36 0.16
C PRO A 257 9.34 -1.41 1.65
N TYR A 258 9.85 -2.55 2.15
CA TYR A 258 10.21 -2.74 3.54
C TYR A 258 11.70 -2.50 3.82
N GLN A 259 12.49 -2.18 2.80
CA GLN A 259 13.94 -1.92 2.94
C GLN A 259 14.28 -0.49 3.39
N THR A 260 13.29 0.30 3.83
CA THR A 260 13.52 1.69 4.25
C THR A 260 14.50 1.78 5.42
N SER A 261 15.41 2.76 5.31
CA SER A 261 16.67 2.90 6.06
C SER A 261 16.56 3.45 7.48
N ILE A 262 15.34 3.66 7.99
CA ILE A 262 15.15 4.30 9.31
C ILE A 262 15.38 3.28 10.40
N THR A 263 16.40 3.55 11.21
CA THR A 263 16.74 2.72 12.35
C THR A 263 15.85 3.06 13.54
N PRO A 264 15.55 2.08 14.42
CA PRO A 264 14.88 2.34 15.69
C PRO A 264 15.57 3.45 16.52
N LYS A 265 16.88 3.62 16.36
CA LYS A 265 17.66 4.64 17.05
C LYS A 265 17.29 6.06 16.59
N GLU A 266 17.02 6.25 15.31
CA GLU A 266 16.62 7.55 14.75
C GLU A 266 15.23 7.94 15.23
N LEU A 267 14.26 7.02 15.24
CA LEU A 267 12.91 7.33 15.74
C LEU A 267 12.87 7.61 17.24
N LYS A 268 13.73 6.94 18.03
CA LYS A 268 13.76 7.14 19.49
C LYS A 268 14.13 8.57 19.92
N GLU A 269 14.77 9.37 19.07
CA GLU A 269 15.09 10.76 19.43
C GLU A 269 13.84 11.65 19.58
N PHE A 270 12.75 11.26 18.91
CA PHE A 270 11.47 11.94 18.94
C PHE A 270 10.67 11.57 20.20
N GLU A 271 10.99 10.48 20.90
CA GLU A 271 10.27 10.08 22.12
C GLU A 271 10.27 11.19 23.18
N GLY A 272 9.17 11.35 23.89
CA GLY A 272 9.03 12.35 24.94
C GLY A 272 7.60 12.78 25.18
N THR A 273 7.40 13.68 26.14
CA THR A 273 6.09 14.27 26.41
C THR A 273 6.00 15.63 25.72
N TYR A 274 4.91 15.89 25.01
CA TYR A 274 4.71 17.14 24.26
C TYR A 274 3.45 17.87 24.69
N GLU A 275 3.43 19.19 24.51
CA GLU A 275 2.21 19.99 24.60
C GLU A 275 1.25 19.64 23.46
N TYR A 276 -0.04 19.74 23.73
CA TYR A 276 -1.11 19.58 22.75
C TYR A 276 -2.22 20.62 22.99
N LYS A 277 -3.23 20.67 22.11
CA LYS A 277 -4.33 21.65 22.13
C LYS A 277 -4.97 21.74 23.54
N ASN A 278 -5.49 22.92 23.90
CA ASN A 278 -6.21 23.15 25.18
C ASN A 278 -5.43 22.72 26.43
N ASP A 279 -4.12 23.02 26.48
CA ASP A 279 -3.21 22.70 27.59
C ASP A 279 -3.09 21.20 27.92
N SER A 280 -3.53 20.34 27.00
CA SER A 280 -3.35 18.89 27.09
C SER A 280 -1.94 18.48 26.68
N ARG A 281 -1.64 17.19 26.81
CA ARG A 281 -0.33 16.61 26.51
C ARG A 281 -0.49 15.25 25.86
N PHE A 282 0.53 14.83 25.13
CA PHE A 282 0.66 13.46 24.69
C PHE A 282 2.07 12.94 24.94
N ASP A 283 2.18 11.63 25.08
CA ASP A 283 3.46 10.94 25.07
C ASP A 283 3.71 10.35 23.68
N LEU A 284 4.92 10.54 23.16
CA LEU A 284 5.38 9.93 21.94
C LEU A 284 6.32 8.79 22.27
N VAL A 285 5.99 7.58 21.83
CA VAL A 285 6.70 6.35 22.23
C VAL A 285 6.99 5.50 21.00
N TYR A 286 8.20 4.94 20.91
CA TYR A 286 8.58 4.03 19.84
C TYR A 286 7.93 2.66 20.02
N ASN A 287 7.28 2.18 18.96
CA ASN A 287 6.65 0.89 18.89
C ASN A 287 7.54 -0.11 18.16
N SER A 288 8.22 -0.99 18.91
CA SER A 288 9.10 -2.00 18.31
C SER A 288 8.39 -3.06 17.48
N LYS A 289 7.07 -3.24 17.63
CA LYS A 289 6.28 -4.19 16.83
C LYS A 289 6.05 -3.67 15.42
N THR A 290 5.74 -2.38 15.28
CA THR A 290 5.40 -1.77 13.98
C THR A 290 6.56 -1.03 13.34
N GLY A 291 7.58 -0.67 14.13
CA GLY A 291 8.69 0.17 13.70
C GLY A 291 8.32 1.65 13.56
N ASP A 292 7.18 2.08 14.13
CA ASP A 292 6.69 3.46 14.07
C ASP A 292 6.69 4.13 15.45
N LEU A 293 6.36 5.42 15.50
CA LEU A 293 6.05 6.13 16.74
C LEU A 293 4.55 6.10 17.01
N ASN A 294 4.20 6.04 18.29
CA ASN A 294 2.83 6.08 18.78
C ASN A 294 2.62 7.34 19.64
N VAL A 295 1.61 8.12 19.29
CA VAL A 295 1.06 9.17 20.14
C VAL A 295 0.08 8.53 21.13
N ILE A 296 0.28 8.78 22.41
CA ILE A 296 -0.58 8.29 23.50
C ILE A 296 -1.29 9.49 24.12
N ILE A 297 -2.61 9.57 23.95
CA ILE A 297 -3.49 10.58 24.54
C ILE A 297 -4.58 9.86 25.32
N ASP A 298 -4.70 10.11 26.62
CA ASP A 298 -5.72 9.51 27.48
C ASP A 298 -5.82 7.97 27.35
N LYS A 299 -4.66 7.30 27.20
CA LYS A 299 -4.48 5.85 26.97
C LYS A 299 -4.93 5.34 25.60
N VAL A 300 -5.38 6.20 24.71
CA VAL A 300 -5.62 5.86 23.30
C VAL A 300 -4.33 6.02 22.53
N ILE A 301 -4.05 5.04 21.66
CA ILE A 301 -2.80 4.93 20.91
C ILE A 301 -3.10 5.26 19.44
N TYR A 302 -2.38 6.24 18.91
CA TYR A 302 -2.45 6.63 17.50
C TYR A 302 -1.07 6.50 16.87
N PRO A 303 -0.88 5.68 15.83
CA PRO A 303 0.39 5.66 15.12
C PRO A 303 0.60 6.99 14.38
N ILE A 304 1.85 7.44 14.35
CA ILE A 304 2.30 8.50 13.44
C ILE A 304 3.44 7.96 12.60
N TYR A 305 3.51 8.41 11.36
CA TYR A 305 4.40 7.82 10.37
C TYR A 305 5.40 8.86 9.90
N GLN A 306 6.68 8.47 9.85
CA GLN A 306 7.73 9.34 9.35
C GLN A 306 7.64 9.40 7.83
N GLU A 307 7.47 10.60 7.28
CA GLU A 307 7.44 10.81 5.83
C GLU A 307 8.83 11.14 5.31
N ASN A 308 9.51 12.12 5.92
CA ASN A 308 10.88 12.49 5.55
C ASN A 308 11.56 13.30 6.67
N GLY A 309 12.65 12.80 7.23
CA GLY A 309 13.41 13.50 8.27
C GLY A 309 12.53 13.88 9.47
N ASP A 310 12.38 15.17 9.73
CA ASP A 310 11.56 15.69 10.84
C ASP A 310 10.07 15.86 10.48
N ILE A 311 9.66 15.43 9.29
CA ILE A 311 8.28 15.48 8.80
C ILE A 311 7.63 14.13 9.03
N PHE A 312 6.57 14.14 9.82
CA PHE A 312 5.70 13.01 10.08
C PHE A 312 4.29 13.34 9.60
N SER A 313 3.40 12.35 9.58
CA SER A 313 1.97 12.64 9.50
C SER A 313 1.14 11.63 10.29
N ASP A 314 0.02 12.11 10.83
CA ASP A 314 -0.93 11.33 11.62
C ASP A 314 -1.76 10.40 10.74
N VAL A 315 -2.57 9.50 11.30
CA VAL A 315 -3.40 8.52 10.56
C VAL A 315 -4.23 9.09 9.41
N SER A 316 -4.64 10.37 9.50
CA SER A 316 -5.42 11.08 8.47
C SER A 316 -4.56 11.75 7.39
N ASN A 317 -3.25 11.45 7.39
CA ASN A 317 -2.24 12.05 6.54
C ASN A 317 -2.04 13.56 6.80
N GLU A 318 -2.40 14.07 7.99
CA GLU A 318 -2.13 15.45 8.38
C GLU A 318 -0.69 15.61 8.88
N PRO A 319 0.05 16.65 8.45
CA PRO A 319 1.47 16.78 8.75
C PRO A 319 1.74 17.12 10.22
N VAL A 320 2.81 16.52 10.75
CA VAL A 320 3.40 16.78 12.06
C VAL A 320 4.88 17.13 11.84
N LEU A 321 5.21 18.41 12.02
CA LEU A 321 6.51 18.98 11.67
C LEU A 321 7.36 19.19 12.92
N PHE A 322 8.27 18.26 13.21
CA PHE A 322 9.17 18.42 14.35
C PHE A 322 10.17 19.55 14.10
N LYS A 323 10.52 20.23 15.20
CA LYS A 323 11.43 21.38 15.20
C LYS A 323 12.66 21.07 16.02
N ARG A 324 13.83 21.39 15.47
CA ARG A 324 15.12 21.26 16.16
C ARG A 324 15.69 22.62 16.54
N ASN A 325 16.41 22.66 17.66
CA ASN A 325 17.26 23.80 18.01
C ASN A 325 18.59 23.79 17.21
N LYS A 326 19.42 24.82 17.41
CA LYS A 326 20.76 24.93 16.77
C LYS A 326 21.73 23.80 17.10
N LYS A 327 21.46 23.00 18.14
CA LYS A 327 22.25 21.83 18.53
C LYS A 327 21.70 20.52 17.93
N GLY A 328 20.65 20.59 17.10
CA GLY A 328 20.02 19.44 16.48
C GLY A 328 19.04 18.69 17.38
N GLN A 329 18.71 19.21 18.55
CA GLN A 329 17.79 18.54 19.49
C GLN A 329 16.34 18.91 19.19
N ILE A 330 15.45 17.92 19.23
CA ILE A 330 14.00 18.12 19.09
C ILE A 330 13.49 18.99 20.25
N THR A 331 12.89 20.14 19.93
CA THR A 331 12.34 21.07 20.92
C THR A 331 10.82 21.13 20.93
N GLY A 332 10.16 20.53 19.94
CA GLY A 332 8.72 20.61 19.77
C GLY A 332 8.29 20.22 18.36
N TYR A 333 7.04 20.53 18.02
CA TYR A 333 6.47 20.30 16.70
C TYR A 333 5.44 21.38 16.34
N SER A 334 5.05 21.45 15.06
CA SER A 334 3.91 22.23 14.58
C SER A 334 3.03 21.37 13.65
N LEU A 335 1.74 21.69 13.57
CA LEU A 335 0.78 21.00 12.69
C LEU A 335 0.67 21.63 11.29
N THR A 336 1.26 22.81 11.13
CA THR A 336 1.37 23.51 9.84
C THR A 336 2.74 24.20 9.78
N ASN A 337 3.17 24.59 8.57
CA ASN A 337 4.47 25.24 8.36
C ASN A 337 4.64 26.53 9.17
N GLU A 338 3.58 27.34 9.26
CA GLU A 338 3.56 28.64 9.95
C GLU A 338 2.75 28.60 11.27
N GLY A 339 2.41 27.41 11.75
CA GLY A 339 1.54 27.21 12.90
C GLY A 339 2.23 27.43 14.25
N LYS A 340 1.40 27.45 15.30
CA LYS A 340 1.88 27.41 16.70
C LYS A 340 2.83 26.22 16.88
N ILE A 341 3.96 26.48 17.55
CA ILE A 341 4.88 25.45 18.00
C ILE A 341 4.42 24.95 19.38
N TYR A 342 4.28 23.65 19.50
CA TYR A 342 4.01 22.95 20.74
C TYR A 342 5.33 22.39 21.29
N SER A 343 5.62 22.67 22.56
CA SER A 343 6.93 22.38 23.15
C SER A 343 7.08 20.89 23.50
N LYS A 344 8.29 20.37 23.36
CA LYS A 344 8.72 19.14 24.01
C LYS A 344 9.01 19.44 25.49
N LEU A 345 8.33 18.74 26.38
CA LEU A 345 8.38 18.96 27.83
C LEU A 345 9.40 18.05 28.53
N LYS A 346 9.58 16.83 28.02
CA LYS A 346 10.47 15.81 28.57
C LYS A 346 11.18 15.06 27.47
#